data_AF-A0A257MHW7-F1
#
_entry.id   AF-A0A257MHW7-F1
#
_cell.length_a   1.000
_cell.length_b   1.000
_cell.length_c   1.000
_cell.angle_alpha   90.00
_cell.angle_beta   90.00
_cell.angle_gamma   90.00
#
_symmetry.space_group_name_H-M   'P 1'
#
loop_
_entity.id
_entity.type
_entity.pdbx_description
1 polymer ?
#
loop_
_entity_poly.entity_id
_entity_poly.type
_entity_poly.pdbx_seq_one_letter_code
_entity_poly.pdbx_strand_id
1 'polypeptide(L)'
;MNSVLNEEKAIALFSSCEKECDVLIALLEMVVPNWADVEYVLEGRPRMGEEGWHAIYDLFCRFNESHPGESIFPGGLWLSMGFVKDEKLGPWQVDCSDMKFAFK
;
A
#
# COMPACT_ATOMS: atom_id res chain seq x y z
N MET A 1 14.72 4.44 0.42
CA MET A 1 15.19 3.06 0.58
C MET A 1 14.35 2.22 -0.35
N ASN A 2 14.99 1.54 -1.29
CA ASN A 2 14.29 0.91 -2.41
C ASN A 2 14.11 -0.58 -2.16
N SER A 3 12.89 -1.07 -2.38
CA SER A 3 12.53 -2.48 -2.37
C SER A 3 11.67 -2.82 -3.59
N VAL A 4 11.43 -4.11 -3.81
CA VAL A 4 10.47 -4.58 -4.81
C VAL A 4 9.33 -5.24 -4.06
N LEU A 5 8.12 -4.72 -4.24
CA LEU A 5 6.92 -5.33 -3.68
C LEU A 5 6.63 -6.62 -4.46
N ASN A 6 6.50 -7.73 -3.75
CA ASN A 6 6.16 -9.00 -4.38
C ASN A 6 4.68 -9.01 -4.80
N GLU A 7 4.44 -9.00 -6.11
CA GLU A 7 3.10 -8.97 -6.71
C GLU A 7 2.18 -10.09 -6.20
N GLU A 8 2.64 -11.34 -6.24
CA GLU A 8 1.83 -12.50 -5.83
C GLU A 8 1.37 -12.38 -4.37
N LYS A 9 2.27 -11.94 -3.47
CA LYS A 9 1.94 -11.70 -2.07
C LYS A 9 0.99 -10.52 -1.91
N ALA A 10 1.20 -9.42 -2.63
CA ALA A 10 0.31 -8.26 -2.59
C ALA A 10 -1.12 -8.62 -3.03
N ILE A 11 -1.26 -9.42 -4.08
CA ILE A 11 -2.56 -9.93 -4.55
C ILE A 11 -3.21 -10.83 -3.50
N ALA A 12 -2.43 -11.73 -2.87
CA ALA A 12 -2.95 -12.66 -1.87
C ALA A 12 -3.57 -11.94 -0.64
N LEU A 13 -3.10 -10.74 -0.29
CA LEU A 13 -3.66 -9.94 0.81
C LEU A 13 -5.16 -9.67 0.64
N PHE A 14 -5.62 -9.39 -0.58
CA PHE A 14 -7.02 -9.09 -0.86
C PHE A 14 -7.94 -10.33 -0.72
N SER A 15 -7.38 -11.53 -0.62
CA SER A 15 -8.13 -12.75 -0.32
C SER A 15 -8.09 -13.13 1.16
N SER A 16 -7.10 -12.63 1.92
CA SER A 16 -6.90 -12.98 3.34
C SER A 16 -7.38 -11.92 4.32
N CYS A 17 -7.47 -10.66 3.89
CA CYS A 17 -7.91 -9.55 4.72
C CYS A 17 -9.43 -9.36 4.65
N GLU A 18 -10.03 -9.01 5.78
CA GLU A 18 -11.47 -8.73 5.87
C GLU A 18 -11.80 -7.25 5.59
N LYS A 19 -10.82 -6.35 5.75
CA LYS A 19 -11.00 -4.90 5.58
C LYS A 19 -9.90 -4.29 4.72
N GLU A 20 -10.24 -3.21 4.03
CA GLU A 20 -9.31 -2.43 3.22
C GLU A 20 -8.13 -1.89 4.04
N CYS A 21 -8.37 -1.48 5.29
CA CYS A 21 -7.31 -0.98 6.16
C CYS A 21 -6.27 -2.05 6.47
N ASP A 22 -6.71 -3.30 6.62
CA ASP A 22 -5.82 -4.41 6.92
C ASP A 22 -4.92 -4.73 5.71
N VAL A 23 -5.48 -4.63 4.50
CA VAL A 23 -4.70 -4.74 3.26
C VAL A 23 -3.64 -3.64 3.19
N LEU A 24 -4.00 -2.38 3.46
CA LEU A 24 -3.05 -1.27 3.41
C LEU A 24 -1.92 -1.42 4.44
N ILE A 25 -2.24 -1.85 5.66
CA ILE A 25 -1.24 -2.09 6.71
C ILE A 25 -0.31 -3.24 6.28
N ALA A 26 -0.84 -4.34 5.76
CA ALA A 26 -0.04 -5.46 5.30
C ALA A 26 0.86 -5.10 4.10
N LEU A 27 0.41 -4.24 3.19
CA LEU A 27 1.25 -3.69 2.12
C LEU A 27 2.40 -2.84 2.68
N LEU A 28 2.15 -2.02 3.71
CA LEU A 28 3.18 -1.23 4.39
C LEU A 28 4.20 -2.13 5.10
N GLU A 29 3.74 -3.18 5.78
CA GLU A 29 4.59 -4.19 6.44
C GLU A 29 5.59 -4.85 5.48
N MET A 30 5.20 -5.04 4.22
CA MET A 30 6.06 -5.67 3.21
C MET A 30 7.21 -4.78 2.75
N VAL A 31 7.09 -3.45 2.84
CA VAL A 31 8.02 -2.50 2.20
C VAL A 31 8.70 -1.55 3.17
N VAL A 32 8.09 -1.28 4.31
CA VAL A 32 8.65 -0.40 5.35
C VAL A 32 9.55 -1.24 6.28
N PRO A 33 10.83 -0.87 6.43
CA PRO A 33 11.76 -1.62 7.27
C PRO A 33 11.38 -1.42 8.74
N ASN A 34 11.56 -2.48 9.54
CA ASN A 34 11.29 -2.46 10.98
C ASN A 34 9.87 -1.97 11.33
N TRP A 35 8.87 -2.27 10.48
CA TRP A 35 7.49 -1.85 10.70
C TRP A 35 6.95 -2.22 12.10
N ALA A 36 7.36 -3.36 12.65
CA ALA A 36 6.98 -3.81 14.00
C ALA A 36 7.38 -2.82 15.12
N ASP A 37 8.44 -2.06 14.90
CA ASP A 37 8.99 -1.09 15.85
C ASP A 37 8.41 0.33 15.63
N VAL A 38 7.72 0.56 14.52
CA VAL A 38 7.08 1.85 14.21
C VAL A 38 5.88 2.06 15.13
N GLU A 39 5.86 3.20 15.80
CA GLU A 39 4.70 3.68 16.58
C GLU A 39 3.85 4.66 15.77
N TYR A 40 4.48 5.57 15.02
CA TYR A 40 3.80 6.53 14.16
C TYR A 40 4.55 6.78 12.84
N VAL A 41 3.79 6.94 11.75
CA VAL A 41 4.28 7.57 10.51
C VAL A 41 4.05 9.07 10.64
N LEU A 42 5.12 9.84 10.77
CA LEU A 42 5.06 11.28 11.01
C LEU A 42 4.86 12.06 9.71
N GLU A 43 5.58 11.66 8.66
CA GLU A 43 5.56 12.33 7.36
C GLU A 43 5.81 11.32 6.22
N GLY A 44 5.32 11.67 5.03
CA GLY A 44 5.57 10.94 3.80
C GLY A 44 4.65 9.73 3.58
N ARG A 45 4.75 9.16 2.38
CA ARG A 45 4.09 7.92 1.96
C ARG A 45 5.06 7.17 1.05
N PRO A 46 5.03 5.83 1.01
CA PRO A 46 5.85 5.08 0.06
C PRO A 46 5.53 5.53 -1.37
N ARG A 47 6.56 5.59 -2.22
CA ARG A 47 6.41 5.86 -3.65
C ARG A 47 6.51 4.54 -4.39
N MET A 48 5.72 4.34 -5.44
CA MET A 48 5.67 3.08 -6.18
C MET A 48 5.63 3.30 -7.69
N GLY A 49 6.25 2.38 -8.43
CA GLY A 49 6.12 2.32 -9.88
C GLY A 49 4.68 2.28 -10.38
N GLU A 50 4.47 2.84 -11.56
CA GLU A 50 3.14 3.04 -12.14
C GLU A 50 2.33 1.75 -12.31
N GLU A 51 2.95 0.69 -12.82
CA GLU A 51 2.26 -0.57 -13.10
C GLU A 51 1.69 -1.21 -11.84
N GLY A 52 2.51 -1.39 -10.80
CA GLY A 52 2.07 -1.97 -9.55
C GLY A 52 1.11 -1.05 -8.79
N TRP A 53 1.25 0.28 -8.93
CA TRP A 53 0.29 1.23 -8.36
C TRP A 53 -1.12 1.04 -8.96
N HIS A 54 -1.21 0.90 -10.29
CA HIS A 54 -2.48 0.64 -10.97
C HIS A 54 -3.04 -0.75 -10.66
N ALA A 55 -2.19 -1.77 -10.60
CA ALA A 55 -2.61 -3.12 -10.23
C ALA A 55 -3.22 -3.17 -8.83
N ILE A 56 -2.60 -2.52 -7.84
CA ILE A 56 -3.13 -2.44 -6.48
C ILE A 56 -4.42 -1.62 -6.44
N TYR A 57 -4.50 -0.50 -7.18
CA TYR A 57 -5.74 0.28 -7.27
C TYR A 57 -6.92 -0.56 -7.77
N ASP A 58 -6.73 -1.30 -8.87
CA ASP A 58 -7.76 -2.16 -9.44
C ASP A 58 -8.21 -3.26 -8.46
N LEU A 59 -7.27 -3.78 -7.64
CA LEU A 59 -7.59 -4.75 -6.59
C LEU A 59 -8.42 -4.13 -5.47
N PHE A 60 -8.10 -2.91 -5.00
CA PHE A 60 -8.93 -2.21 -4.03
C PHE A 60 -10.33 -1.92 -4.58
N CYS A 61 -10.45 -1.50 -5.86
CA CYS A 61 -11.75 -1.31 -6.49
C CYS A 61 -12.60 -2.59 -6.45
N ARG A 62 -12.02 -3.75 -6.84
CA ARG A 62 -12.71 -5.05 -6.78
C ARG A 62 -13.03 -5.48 -5.35
N PHE A 63 -12.14 -5.22 -4.40
CA PHE A 63 -12.35 -5.54 -3.00
C PHE A 63 -13.55 -4.77 -2.43
N ASN A 64 -13.71 -3.50 -2.80
CA ASN A 64 -14.87 -2.71 -2.40
C ASN A 64 -16.20 -3.22 -2.97
N GLU A 65 -16.21 -3.89 -4.13
CA GLU A 65 -17.43 -4.47 -4.69
C GLU A 65 -18.00 -5.57 -3.78
N SER A 66 -17.13 -6.34 -3.11
CA SER A 66 -17.51 -7.36 -2.13
C SER A 66 -17.62 -6.84 -0.70
N HIS A 67 -17.11 -5.63 -0.40
CA HIS A 67 -17.12 -4.98 0.91
C HIS A 67 -17.80 -3.61 0.85
N PRO A 68 -19.13 -3.56 0.58
CA PRO A 68 -19.84 -2.30 0.43
C PRO A 68 -19.82 -1.49 1.73
N GLY A 69 -19.44 -0.21 1.65
CA GLY A 69 -19.46 0.73 2.76
C GLY A 69 -18.11 0.99 3.44
N GLU A 70 -17.05 0.26 3.10
CA GLU A 70 -15.69 0.55 3.62
C GLU A 70 -15.08 1.81 3.01
N SER A 71 -15.35 2.06 1.73
CA SER A 71 -15.01 3.31 1.05
C SER A 71 -16.24 3.89 0.34
N ILE A 72 -16.34 5.24 0.36
CA ILE A 72 -17.41 5.98 -0.35
C ILE A 72 -17.27 5.80 -1.87
N PHE A 73 -16.03 5.67 -2.36
CA PHE A 73 -15.70 5.42 -3.76
C PHE A 73 -14.83 4.16 -3.85
N PRO A 74 -15.01 3.29 -4.86
CA PRO A 74 -14.13 2.15 -5.06
C PRO A 74 -12.67 2.57 -5.20
N GLY A 75 -11.78 1.93 -4.43
CA GLY A 75 -10.36 2.29 -4.33
C GLY A 75 -10.08 3.55 -3.51
N GLY A 76 -11.08 4.08 -2.79
CA GLY A 76 -10.97 5.35 -2.07
C GLY A 76 -9.87 5.36 -1.01
N LEU A 77 -9.68 4.26 -0.29
CA LEU A 77 -8.58 4.14 0.67
C LEU A 77 -7.21 4.22 -0.02
N TRP A 78 -7.02 3.53 -1.15
CA TRP A 78 -5.76 3.57 -1.89
C TRP A 78 -5.44 4.96 -2.42
N LEU A 79 -6.43 5.67 -2.97
CA LEU A 79 -6.25 7.02 -3.49
C LEU A 79 -5.90 8.04 -2.40
N SER A 80 -6.46 7.86 -1.19
CA SER A 80 -6.27 8.80 -0.08
C SER A 80 -5.01 8.49 0.73
N MET A 81 -4.80 7.23 1.09
CA MET A 81 -3.80 6.80 2.09
C MET A 81 -2.79 5.79 1.54
N GLY A 82 -3.00 5.28 0.33
CA GLY A 82 -2.09 4.36 -0.35
C GLY A 82 -0.79 5.02 -0.82
N PHE A 83 -0.05 4.28 -1.63
CA PHE A 83 1.27 4.73 -2.10
C PHE A 83 1.14 5.85 -3.14
N VAL A 84 2.20 6.63 -3.30
CA VAL A 84 2.28 7.69 -4.30
C VAL A 84 2.87 7.11 -5.58
N LYS A 85 2.19 7.31 -6.71
CA LYS A 85 2.70 6.88 -8.02
C LYS A 85 3.97 7.65 -8.40
N ASP A 86 4.99 6.95 -8.89
CA ASP A 86 6.24 7.51 -9.41
C ASP A 86 6.69 6.78 -10.68
N GLU A 87 6.65 7.51 -11.81
CA GLU A 87 6.98 7.00 -13.16
C GLU A 87 8.48 6.71 -13.33
N LYS A 88 9.34 7.15 -12.40
CA LYS A 88 10.79 6.91 -12.45
C LYS A 88 11.19 5.58 -11.82
N LEU A 89 10.29 4.95 -11.05
CA LEU A 89 10.52 3.67 -10.40
C LEU A 89 10.14 2.53 -11.35
N GLY A 90 10.81 1.38 -11.21
CA GLY A 90 10.39 0.16 -11.91
C GLY A 90 8.97 -0.29 -11.51
N PRO A 91 8.30 -1.12 -12.34
CA PRO A 91 6.88 -1.50 -12.19
C PRO A 91 6.37 -1.75 -10.76
N TRP A 92 7.07 -2.58 -10.01
CA TRP A 92 6.74 -2.97 -8.63
C TRP A 92 7.76 -2.47 -7.61
N GLN A 93 8.60 -1.53 -8.01
CA GLN A 93 9.60 -0.93 -7.15
C GLN A 93 8.93 0.07 -6.22
N VAL A 94 9.34 0.04 -4.95
CA VAL A 94 8.84 0.93 -3.90
C VAL A 94 10.01 1.68 -3.28
N ASP A 95 9.84 2.97 -3.01
CA ASP A 95 10.79 3.81 -2.31
C ASP A 95 10.14 4.43 -1.06
N CYS A 96 10.75 4.14 0.10
CA CYS A 96 10.34 4.67 1.40
C CYS A 96 11.33 5.74 1.94
N SER A 97 12.24 6.29 1.12
CA SER A 97 13.28 7.25 1.57
C SER A 97 12.72 8.49 2.26
N ASP A 98 11.57 8.96 1.78
CA ASP A 98 11.00 10.25 2.18
C ASP A 98 10.11 10.11 3.43
N MET A 99 9.95 8.90 3.95
CA MET A 99 9.13 8.63 5.12
C MET A 99 9.88 8.90 6.41
N LYS A 100 9.16 9.48 7.39
CA LYS A 100 9.67 9.68 8.74
C LYS A 100 8.81 8.93 9.75
N PHE A 101 9.48 8.27 10.69
CA PHE A 101 8.83 7.40 11.68
C PHE A 101 9.21 7.82 13.09
N ALA A 102 8.28 7.63 14.02
CA ALA A 102 8.56 7.50 15.45
C ALA A 102 8.60 6.01 15.80
N PHE A 103 9.59 5.60 16.58
CA PHE A 103 9.76 4.23 17.04
C PHE A 103 9.46 4.12 18.54
N LYS A 104 9.07 2.93 18.98
CA LYS A 104 8.80 2.60 20.39
C LYS A 104 10.04 2.64 21.27
#